data_AF-U2E0M9-F1
#
_entry.id   AF-U2E0M9-F1
#
_cell.length_a   1.000
_cell.length_b   1.000
_cell.length_c   1.000
_cell.angle_alpha   90.00
_cell.angle_beta   90.00
_cell.angle_gamma   90.00
#
_symmetry.space_group_name_H-M   'P 1'
#
loop_
_entity.id
_entity.type
_entity.pdbx_description
1 polymer ?
#
loop_
_entity_poly.entity_id
_entity_poly.type
_entity_poly.pdbx_seq_one_letter_code
_entity_poly.pdbx_strand_id
1 'polypeptide(L)'
;MAKRYSRRRNDGTVEYYDSPEEAQAARRNDFYEDIAARFLLAGFLLGGILAYVSIDVFGFSYWPKAAQFGWVVAGAVGCAAVSAALSKILYKILITLLAIGIVFGIGMLLWAWL
;
A
#
# COMPACT_ATOMS: atom_id res chain seq x y z
N MET A 1 28.68 29.68 -6.67
CA MET A 1 28.76 28.19 -6.68
C MET A 1 27.35 27.64 -6.69
N ALA A 2 26.94 26.94 -7.75
CA ALA A 2 25.66 26.24 -7.76
C ALA A 2 25.73 25.05 -6.79
N LYS A 3 24.89 25.03 -5.75
CA LYS A 3 24.76 23.86 -4.87
C LYS A 3 23.97 22.80 -5.63
N ARG A 4 24.66 21.74 -6.08
CA ARG A 4 24.01 20.53 -6.61
C ARG A 4 23.67 19.60 -5.46
N TYR A 5 22.41 19.18 -5.39
CA TYR A 5 21.94 18.23 -4.40
C TYR A 5 22.02 16.83 -5.02
N SER A 6 22.85 15.96 -4.46
CA SER A 6 22.96 14.57 -4.93
C SER A 6 22.24 13.63 -3.98
N ARG A 7 21.53 12.65 -4.54
CA ARG A 7 20.91 11.57 -3.78
C ARG A 7 21.31 10.23 -4.38
N ARG A 8 21.68 9.28 -3.51
CA ARG A 8 21.86 7.88 -3.90
C ARG A 8 20.52 7.15 -3.81
N ARG A 9 20.10 6.50 -4.90
CA ARG A 9 18.92 5.64 -4.94
C ARG A 9 19.25 4.26 -4.38
N ASN A 10 18.22 3.47 -4.06
CA ASN A 10 18.39 2.11 -3.54
C ASN A 10 18.96 1.14 -4.59
N ASP A 11 18.88 1.46 -5.88
CA ASP A 11 19.52 0.71 -6.98
C ASP A 11 21.02 1.00 -7.14
N GLY A 12 21.57 1.90 -6.31
CA GLY A 12 22.98 2.28 -6.31
C GLY A 12 23.33 3.46 -7.23
N THR A 13 22.39 3.93 -8.06
CA THR A 13 22.58 5.11 -8.91
C THR A 13 22.56 6.40 -8.10
N VAL A 14 23.22 7.45 -8.62
CA VAL A 14 23.26 8.78 -8.00
C VAL A 14 22.55 9.76 -8.91
N GLU A 15 21.50 10.39 -8.40
CA GLU A 15 20.72 11.41 -9.08
C GLU A 15 21.14 12.80 -8.58
N TYR A 16 21.20 13.76 -9.49
CA TYR A 16 21.56 15.14 -9.20
C TYR A 16 20.34 16.04 -9.43
N TYR A 17 20.12 16.93 -8.47
CA TYR A 17 19.02 17.87 -8.45
C TYR A 17 19.55 19.29 -8.31
N ASP A 18 18.88 20.23 -8.99
CA ASP A 18 19.25 21.65 -8.98
C ASP A 18 18.65 22.39 -7.78
N SER A 19 17.61 21.82 -7.15
CA SER A 19 16.99 22.37 -5.95
C SER A 19 16.84 21.33 -4.82
N PRO A 20 16.82 21.78 -3.54
CA PRO A 20 16.54 20.89 -2.42
C PRO A 20 15.09 20.36 -2.42
N GLU A 21 14.16 21.13 -3.00
CA GLU A 21 12.74 20.78 -3.05
C GLU A 21 12.49 19.59 -4.00
N GLU A 22 13.13 19.59 -5.17
CA GLU A 22 13.04 18.47 -6.12
C GLU A 22 13.64 17.20 -5.52
N ALA A 23 14.78 17.31 -4.84
CA ALA A 23 15.40 16.17 -4.16
C ALA A 23 14.46 15.57 -3.08
N GLN A 24 13.72 16.41 -2.34
CA GLN A 24 12.73 15.95 -1.36
C GLN A 24 11.48 15.36 -2.03
N ALA A 25 11.00 15.95 -3.12
CA ALA A 25 9.85 15.45 -3.87
C ALA A 25 10.12 14.06 -4.45
N ALA A 26 11.30 13.84 -5.04
CA ALA A 26 11.72 12.54 -5.54
C ALA A 26 11.80 11.49 -4.43
N ARG A 27 12.35 11.85 -3.26
CA ARG A 27 12.42 10.96 -2.09
C ARG A 27 11.04 10.55 -1.59
N ARG A 28 10.08 11.48 -1.62
CA ARG A 28 8.69 11.22 -1.26
C ARG A 28 8.02 10.29 -2.27
N ASN A 29 8.30 10.44 -3.56
CA ASN A 29 7.74 9.58 -4.60
C ASN A 29 8.24 8.13 -4.46
N ASP A 30 9.55 7.92 -4.31
CA ASP A 30 10.10 6.57 -4.10
C ASP A 30 9.50 5.89 -2.87
N PHE A 31 9.31 6.63 -1.77
CA PHE A 31 8.67 6.10 -0.58
C PHE A 31 7.22 5.64 -0.83
N TYR A 32 6.46 6.41 -1.62
CA TYR A 32 5.10 6.02 -2.00
C TYR A 32 5.07 4.88 -3.01
N GLU A 33 6.06 4.76 -3.89
CA GLU A 33 6.22 3.60 -4.78
C GLU A 33 6.45 2.32 -3.97
N ASP A 34 7.33 2.36 -2.97
CA ASP A 34 7.55 1.23 -2.06
C ASP A 34 6.27 0.83 -1.31
N ILE A 35 5.50 1.82 -0.84
CA ILE A 35 4.20 1.57 -0.21
C ILE A 35 3.22 0.97 -1.21
N ALA A 36 3.12 1.52 -2.41
CA ALA A 36 2.24 1.03 -3.45
C ALA A 36 2.56 -0.43 -3.80
N ALA A 37 3.84 -0.79 -3.90
CA ALA A 37 4.27 -2.17 -4.12
C ALA A 37 3.81 -3.12 -3.00
N ARG A 38 3.90 -2.70 -1.74
CA ARG A 38 3.41 -3.50 -0.59
C ARG A 38 1.89 -3.68 -0.62
N PHE A 39 1.15 -2.61 -0.91
CA PHE A 39 -0.31 -2.67 -1.03
C PHE A 39 -0.77 -3.45 -2.26
N LEU A 40 0.00 -3.43 -3.35
CA LEU A 40 -0.23 -4.27 -4.53
C LEU A 40 -0.13 -5.74 -4.16
N LEU A 41 0.96 -6.14 -3.49
CA LEU A 41 1.16 -7.52 -3.04
C LEU A 41 0.04 -7.97 -2.08
N ALA A 42 -0.30 -7.13 -1.10
CA ALA A 42 -1.38 -7.41 -0.16
C ALA A 42 -2.73 -7.54 -0.87
N GLY A 43 -3.05 -6.62 -1.79
CA GLY A 43 -4.28 -6.64 -2.58
C GLY A 43 -4.36 -7.85 -3.50
N PHE A 44 -3.24 -8.30 -4.08
CA PHE A 44 -3.19 -9.52 -4.90
C PHE A 44 -3.53 -10.76 -4.08
N LEU A 45 -2.87 -10.93 -2.93
CA LEU A 45 -3.09 -12.08 -2.05
C LEU A 45 -4.51 -12.10 -1.48
N LEU A 46 -4.93 -10.99 -0.87
CA LEU A 46 -6.25 -10.89 -0.25
C LEU A 46 -7.36 -10.97 -1.30
N GLY A 47 -7.18 -10.32 -2.46
CA GLY A 47 -8.15 -10.37 -3.56
C GLY A 47 -8.31 -11.77 -4.15
N GLY A 48 -7.22 -12.51 -4.33
CA GLY A 48 -7.28 -13.89 -4.80
C GLY A 48 -7.95 -14.83 -3.80
N ILE A 49 -7.64 -14.68 -2.51
CA ILE A 49 -8.29 -15.46 -1.43
C ILE A 49 -9.79 -15.14 -1.38
N LEU A 50 -10.17 -13.86 -1.39
CA LEU A 50 -11.57 -13.43 -1.36
C LEU A 50 -12.33 -13.93 -2.59
N ALA A 51 -11.72 -13.83 -3.78
CA ALA A 51 -12.30 -14.35 -5.01
C ALA A 51 -12.50 -15.86 -4.94
N TYR A 52 -11.55 -16.60 -4.37
CA TYR A 52 -11.69 -18.04 -4.16
C TYR A 52 -12.82 -18.39 -3.18
N VAL A 53 -12.86 -17.74 -2.01
CA VAL A 53 -13.93 -17.94 -1.02
C VAL A 53 -15.30 -17.58 -1.59
N SER A 54 -15.36 -16.54 -2.44
CA SER A 54 -16.60 -16.12 -3.09
C SER A 54 -17.20 -17.20 -4.00
N ILE A 55 -16.38 -18.10 -4.55
CA ILE A 55 -16.88 -19.22 -5.38
C ILE A 55 -17.77 -20.15 -4.56
N ASP A 56 -17.39 -20.42 -3.31
CA ASP A 56 -18.16 -21.29 -2.41
C ASP A 56 -19.39 -20.55 -1.87
N VAL A 57 -19.21 -19.31 -1.42
CA VAL A 57 -20.27 -18.50 -0.81
C VAL A 57 -21.39 -18.15 -1.80
N PHE A 58 -21.05 -17.80 -3.04
CA PHE A 58 -22.04 -17.46 -4.08
C PHE A 58 -22.44 -18.65 -4.95
N GLY A 59 -21.95 -19.85 -4.63
CA GLY A 59 -22.33 -21.08 -5.31
C GLY A 59 -21.79 -21.20 -6.74
N PHE A 60 -20.73 -20.49 -7.13
CA PHE A 60 -20.07 -20.64 -8.44
C PHE A 60 -19.26 -21.94 -8.59
N SER A 61 -19.42 -22.87 -7.66
CA SER A 61 -18.76 -24.18 -7.68
C SER A 61 -19.11 -25.02 -8.91
N TYR A 62 -20.27 -24.78 -9.55
CA TYR A 62 -20.68 -25.44 -10.80
C TYR A 62 -20.01 -24.90 -12.06
N TRP A 63 -19.26 -23.79 -11.97
CA TRP A 63 -18.56 -23.23 -13.12
C TRP A 63 -17.42 -24.14 -13.60
N PRO A 64 -17.06 -24.09 -14.90
CA PRO A 64 -15.87 -24.75 -15.41
C PRO A 64 -14.62 -24.30 -14.64
N LYS A 65 -13.66 -25.21 -14.41
CA LYS A 65 -12.40 -24.90 -13.70
C LYS A 65 -11.66 -23.70 -14.30
N ALA A 66 -11.72 -23.54 -15.62
CA ALA A 66 -11.13 -22.39 -16.31
C ALA A 66 -11.81 -21.06 -15.93
N ALA A 67 -13.14 -21.05 -15.78
CA ALA A 67 -13.88 -19.85 -15.37
C ALA A 67 -13.63 -19.52 -13.89
N GLN A 68 -13.56 -20.53 -13.02
CA GLN A 68 -13.17 -20.35 -11.62
C GLN A 68 -11.74 -19.78 -11.49
N PHE A 69 -10.80 -20.32 -12.26
CA PHE A 69 -9.43 -19.80 -12.31
C PHE A 69 -9.39 -18.35 -12.81
N GLY A 70 -10.11 -18.06 -13.91
CA GLY A 70 -10.23 -16.70 -14.44
C GLY A 70 -10.81 -15.72 -13.42
N TRP A 71 -11.80 -16.15 -12.64
CA TRP A 71 -12.40 -15.35 -11.56
C TRP A 71 -11.39 -15.03 -10.45
N VAL A 72 -10.63 -16.03 -10.00
CA VAL A 72 -9.60 -15.83 -8.97
C VAL A 72 -8.51 -14.90 -9.46
N VAL A 73 -8.04 -15.07 -10.70
CA VAL A 73 -7.03 -14.19 -11.31
C VAL A 73 -7.56 -12.77 -11.47
N ALA A 74 -8.78 -12.60 -11.97
CA ALA A 74 -9.41 -11.29 -12.12
C ALA A 74 -9.59 -10.59 -10.78
N GLY A 75 -10.02 -11.31 -9.74
CA GLY A 75 -10.14 -10.79 -8.38
C GLY A 75 -8.80 -10.38 -7.79
N ALA A 76 -7.77 -11.24 -7.92
CA ALA A 76 -6.42 -10.94 -7.44
C ALA A 76 -5.83 -9.70 -8.13
N VAL A 77 -5.84 -9.67 -9.46
CA VAL A 77 -5.28 -8.55 -10.24
C VAL A 77 -6.09 -7.27 -10.04
N GLY A 78 -7.42 -7.36 -10.03
CA GLY A 78 -8.31 -6.23 -9.79
C GLY A 78 -8.09 -5.60 -8.42
N CYS A 79 -8.06 -6.41 -7.36
CA CYS A 79 -7.78 -5.92 -6.01
C CYS A 79 -6.36 -5.37 -5.88
N ALA A 80 -5.36 -6.00 -6.51
CA ALA A 80 -3.98 -5.50 -6.51
C ALA A 80 -3.89 -4.11 -7.14
N ALA A 81 -4.50 -3.91 -8.31
CA ALA A 81 -4.50 -2.63 -9.02
C ALA A 81 -5.20 -1.52 -8.22
N VAL A 82 -6.37 -1.81 -7.67
CA VAL A 82 -7.14 -0.85 -6.85
C VAL A 82 -6.37 -0.49 -5.58
N SER A 83 -5.77 -1.49 -4.92
CA SER A 83 -5.01 -1.30 -3.68
C SER A 83 -3.74 -0.50 -3.92
N ALA A 84 -3.03 -0.73 -5.02
CA ALA A 84 -1.87 0.04 -5.43
C ALA A 84 -2.24 1.50 -5.73
N ALA A 85 -3.34 1.74 -6.47
CA ALA A 85 -3.81 3.08 -6.80
C ALA A 85 -4.25 3.88 -5.56
N LEU A 86 -4.89 3.21 -4.60
CA LEU A 86 -5.36 3.82 -3.34
C LEU A 86 -4.31 3.82 -2.23
N SER A 87 -3.13 3.24 -2.46
CA SER A 87 -2.09 3.02 -1.45
C SER A 87 -1.73 4.28 -0.67
N LYS A 88 -1.62 5.42 -1.34
CA LYS A 88 -1.34 6.71 -0.70
C LYS A 88 -2.44 7.14 0.28
N ILE A 89 -3.70 6.94 -0.07
CA ILE A 89 -4.85 7.27 0.78
C ILE A 89 -4.95 6.27 1.93
N LEU A 90 -4.85 4.98 1.63
CA LEU A 90 -4.90 3.89 2.63
C LEU A 90 -3.79 4.05 3.67
N TYR A 91 -2.57 4.36 3.24
CA TYR A 91 -1.44 4.60 4.15
C TYR A 91 -1.68 5.81 5.05
N LYS A 92 -2.21 6.92 4.51
CA LYS A 92 -2.56 8.09 5.32
C LYS A 92 -3.61 7.75 6.38
N ILE A 93 -4.69 7.06 5.99
CA ILE A 93 -5.75 6.64 6.91
C ILE A 93 -5.16 5.75 8.01
N LEU A 94 -4.31 4.79 7.65
CA LEU A 94 -3.67 3.88 8.60
C LEU A 94 -2.80 4.62 9.61
N ILE A 95 -1.98 5.57 9.17
CA ILE A 95 -1.16 6.40 10.07
C ILE A 95 -2.02 7.30 10.95
N THR A 96 -3.09 7.89 10.42
CA THR A 96 -4.01 8.71 11.22
C THR A 96 -4.70 7.89 12.30
N LEU A 97 -5.19 6.69 11.96
CA LEU A 97 -5.80 5.78 12.93
C LEU A 97 -4.81 5.34 14.00
N LEU A 98 -3.58 5.02 13.61
CA LEU A 98 -2.50 4.68 14.54
C LEU A 98 -2.23 5.84 15.51
N ALA A 99 -2.14 7.07 15.00
CA ALA A 99 -1.92 8.26 15.82
C ALA A 99 -3.07 8.48 16.82
N ILE A 100 -4.33 8.35 16.37
CA ILE A 100 -5.50 8.43 17.24
C ILE A 100 -5.44 7.35 18.33
N GLY A 101 -5.15 6.10 17.96
CA GLY A 101 -5.04 4.98 18.88
C GLY A 101 -3.96 5.21 19.95
N ILE A 102 -2.80 5.77 19.56
CA ILE A 102 -1.73 6.12 20.50
C ILE A 102 -2.19 7.21 21.46
N VAL A 103 -2.81 8.28 20.96
CA VAL A 103 -3.29 9.39 21.81
C VAL A 103 -4.34 8.90 22.80
N PHE A 104 -5.30 8.10 22.37
CA PHE A 104 -6.29 7.50 23.25
C PHE A 104 -5.67 6.53 24.26
N GLY A 105 -4.72 5.70 23.83
CA GLY A 105 -4.04 4.75 24.71
C GLY A 105 -3.24 5.46 25.81
N ILE A 106 -2.49 6.50 25.46
CA ILE A 106 -1.78 7.34 26.44
C ILE A 106 -2.77 8.07 27.34
N GLY A 107 -3.86 8.62 26.79
CA GLY A 107 -4.91 9.27 27.57
C GLY A 107 -5.58 8.34 28.58
N MET A 108 -5.88 7.10 28.19
CA MET A 108 -6.41 6.07 29.11
C MET A 108 -5.41 5.70 30.20
N LEU A 109 -4.13 5.54 29.85
CA LEU A 109 -3.09 5.29 30.85
C LEU A 109 -3.00 6.45 31.83
N LEU A 110 -2.94 7.70 31.36
CA LEU A 110 -2.89 8.87 32.24
C LEU A 110 -4.13 8.97 33.14
N TRP A 111 -5.32 8.64 32.64
CA TRP A 111 -6.54 8.60 33.44
C TRP A 111 -6.47 7.49 34.50
N ALA A 112 -6.01 6.29 34.14
CA ALA A 112 -5.90 5.18 35.07
C ALA A 112 -4.89 5.41 36.21
N TRP A 113 -3.95 6.33 36.01
CA TRP A 113 -2.94 6.72 37.00
C TRP A 113 -3.34 7.95 37.86
N LEU A 114 -4.50 8.56 37.60
CA LEU A 114 -5.04 9.72 38.33
C LEU A 114 -6.19 9.31 39.27
#